data_AF-A0A8T2RXN3-F1
#
_entry.id   AF-A0A8T2RXN3-F1
#
_cell.length_a   1.000
_cell.length_b   1.000
_cell.length_c   1.000
_cell.angle_alpha   90.00
_cell.angle_beta   90.00
_cell.angle_gamma   90.00
#
_symmetry.space_group_name_H-M   'P 1'
#
loop_
_entity.id
_entity.type
_entity.pdbx_description
1 polymer ?
#
loop_
_entity_poly.entity_id
_entity_poly.type
_entity_poly.pdbx_seq_one_letter_code
_entity_poly.pdbx_strand_id
1 'polypeptide(L)'
;MLKFLPAAVCFYISIFTNSELLLHANVDTFIVFRSAVPLFVAFGEAVYLKQPWPACKTWLSLGVIFTGALLYVLMDQGFSLDAYTWALAYLGSMSIDFVYIKHIVMTIGLNTWGLVLYNNLEALLLFPLELLVMGEGLQLLKETSKQSINWYSFNVWLPVALSCAFGLAISFFGFSCRRNISATGFTVLGVVNKLLTVAINLFVWEHHASLVGTLGLLMCIGGGVLYQQSSSKPKSLVPTSEDIDVEQQPLLQKPNDA
;
A
#
# COMPACT_ATOMS: atom_id res chain seq x y z
N MET A 1 12.71 4.64 17.22
CA MET A 1 13.29 5.26 16.00
C MET A 1 14.16 4.29 15.24
N LEU A 2 15.39 3.93 15.68
CA LEU A 2 16.27 3.05 14.86
C LEU A 2 15.68 1.68 14.45
N LYS A 3 14.73 1.13 15.21
CA LYS A 3 14.03 -0.13 14.87
C LYS A 3 13.03 0.01 13.70
N PHE A 4 12.52 1.22 13.46
CA PHE A 4 11.58 1.52 12.38
C PHE A 4 12.29 2.00 11.10
N LEU A 5 13.50 2.55 11.22
CA LEU A 5 14.30 3.02 10.07
C LEU A 5 14.38 2.02 8.91
N PRO A 6 14.56 0.68 9.12
CA PRO A 6 14.56 -0.26 8.02
C PRO A 6 13.21 -0.35 7.30
N ALA A 7 12.09 -0.13 8.00
CA ALA A 7 10.76 -0.08 7.39
C ALA A 7 10.62 1.16 6.50
N ALA A 8 11.08 2.32 6.98
CA ALA A 8 11.09 3.54 6.18
C ALA A 8 11.95 3.41 4.92
N VAL A 9 13.10 2.71 5.01
CA VAL A 9 13.95 2.41 3.85
C VAL A 9 13.25 1.44 2.88
N CYS A 10 12.60 0.38 3.36
CA CYS A 10 11.85 -0.54 2.51
C CYS A 10 10.69 0.17 1.79
N PHE A 11 9.98 1.03 2.52
CA PHE A 11 8.90 1.85 1.99
C PHE A 11 9.43 2.81 0.91
N TYR A 12 10.56 3.48 1.17
CA TYR A 12 11.21 4.36 0.20
C TYR A 12 11.63 3.62 -1.08
N ILE A 13 12.32 2.48 -0.96
CA ILE A 13 12.72 1.67 -2.12
C ILE A 13 11.48 1.24 -2.92
N SER A 14 10.38 0.93 -2.24
CA SER A 14 9.11 0.56 -2.87
C SER A 14 8.47 1.73 -3.63
N ILE A 15 8.52 2.95 -3.11
CA ILE A 15 8.09 4.17 -3.82
C ILE A 15 8.99 4.42 -5.03
N PHE A 16 10.31 4.40 -4.83
CA PHE A 16 11.29 4.66 -5.89
C PHE A 16 11.11 3.70 -7.07
N THR A 17 11.09 2.39 -6.79
CA THR A 17 10.86 1.36 -7.83
C THR A 17 9.48 1.48 -8.47
N ASN A 18 8.47 1.97 -7.74
CA ASN A 18 7.16 2.25 -8.31
C ASN A 18 7.18 3.43 -9.29
N SER A 19 7.86 4.53 -8.95
CA SER A 19 8.00 5.70 -9.82
C SER A 19 8.78 5.37 -11.09
N GLU A 20 9.93 4.69 -10.97
CA GLU A 20 10.73 4.26 -12.13
C GLU A 20 9.95 3.32 -13.05
N LEU A 21 9.19 2.38 -12.49
CA LEU A 21 8.32 1.50 -13.28
C LEU A 21 7.28 2.31 -14.08
N LEU A 22 6.64 3.31 -13.47
CA LEU A 22 5.65 4.15 -14.15
C LEU A 22 6.24 5.09 -15.19
N LEU A 23 7.54 5.41 -15.11
CA LEU A 23 8.24 6.16 -16.16
C LEU A 23 8.47 5.34 -17.43
N HIS A 24 8.62 4.02 -17.29
CA HIS A 24 8.99 3.12 -18.39
C HIS A 24 7.85 2.20 -18.86
N ALA A 25 6.79 2.03 -18.06
CA ALA A 25 5.69 1.10 -18.32
C ALA A 25 4.32 1.79 -18.34
N ASN A 26 3.42 1.23 -19.14
CA ASN A 26 2.01 1.61 -19.12
C ASN A 26 1.35 1.23 -17.78
N VAL A 27 0.29 1.96 -17.42
CA VAL A 27 -0.50 1.72 -16.21
C VAL A 27 -1.07 0.29 -16.19
N ASP A 28 -1.37 -0.28 -17.36
CA ASP A 28 -1.91 -1.64 -17.51
C ASP A 28 -0.87 -2.70 -17.12
N THR A 29 0.36 -2.58 -17.64
CA THR A 29 1.49 -3.44 -17.24
C THR A 29 1.73 -3.34 -15.73
N PHE A 30 1.70 -2.14 -15.17
CA PHE A 30 1.82 -1.94 -13.72
C PHE A 30 0.76 -2.72 -12.92
N ILE A 31 -0.48 -2.76 -13.39
CA ILE A 31 -1.59 -3.47 -12.72
C ILE A 31 -1.32 -4.99 -12.64
N VAL A 32 -0.70 -5.59 -13.66
CA VAL A 32 -0.36 -7.03 -13.66
C VAL A 32 0.63 -7.35 -12.55
N PHE A 33 1.75 -6.63 -12.52
CA PHE A 33 2.78 -6.86 -11.52
C PHE A 33 2.24 -6.59 -10.11
N ARG A 34 1.43 -5.55 -9.94
CA ARG A 34 0.75 -5.29 -8.67
C ARG A 34 -0.19 -6.43 -8.26
N SER A 35 -0.89 -7.05 -9.21
CA SER A 35 -1.78 -8.20 -8.96
C SER A 35 -1.02 -9.48 -8.60
N ALA A 36 0.28 -9.55 -8.91
CA ALA A 36 1.15 -10.64 -8.50
C ALA A 36 1.66 -10.48 -7.05
N VAL A 37 1.80 -9.25 -6.53
CA VAL A 37 2.33 -8.96 -5.18
C VAL A 37 1.68 -9.83 -4.07
N PRO A 38 0.35 -10.02 -4.02
CA PRO A 38 -0.28 -10.85 -3.00
C PRO A 38 0.24 -12.30 -2.94
N LEU A 39 0.65 -12.90 -4.07
CA LEU A 39 1.22 -14.25 -4.11
C LEU A 39 2.55 -14.32 -3.36
N PHE A 40 3.42 -13.34 -3.60
CA PHE A 40 4.73 -13.25 -2.96
C PHE A 40 4.61 -12.86 -1.49
N VAL A 41 3.67 -11.98 -1.15
CA VAL A 41 3.39 -11.63 0.26
C VAL A 41 2.81 -12.81 1.02
N ALA A 42 1.92 -13.62 0.43
CA ALA A 42 1.42 -14.85 1.05
C ALA A 42 2.55 -15.84 1.37
N PHE A 43 3.50 -15.99 0.45
CA PHE A 43 4.70 -16.79 0.68
C PHE A 43 5.59 -16.19 1.78
N GLY A 44 5.87 -14.89 1.71
CA GLY A 44 6.69 -14.18 2.69
C GLY A 44 6.08 -14.17 4.09
N GLU A 45 4.76 -14.08 4.22
CA GLU A 45 4.04 -14.16 5.48
C GLU A 45 4.16 -15.56 6.13
N ALA A 46 4.11 -16.62 5.32
CA ALA A 46 4.32 -17.99 5.81
C ALA A 46 5.78 -18.24 6.24
N VAL A 47 6.77 -17.75 5.48
CA VAL A 47 8.19 -18.02 5.73
C VAL A 47 8.77 -17.09 6.80
N TYR A 48 8.58 -15.77 6.65
CA TYR A 48 9.21 -14.75 7.50
C TYR A 48 8.44 -14.50 8.79
N LEU A 49 7.11 -14.31 8.72
CA LEU A 49 6.28 -14.13 9.91
C LEU A 49 5.90 -15.44 10.59
N LYS A 50 6.30 -16.60 10.04
CA LYS A 50 6.00 -17.95 10.55
C LYS A 50 4.50 -18.19 10.77
N GLN A 51 3.66 -17.56 9.95
CA GLN A 51 2.22 -17.78 9.95
C GLN A 51 1.89 -19.13 9.30
N PRO A 52 0.74 -19.76 9.61
CA PRO A 52 0.35 -20.99 8.95
C PRO A 52 0.20 -20.78 7.44
N TRP A 53 0.60 -21.80 6.67
CA TRP A 53 0.48 -21.77 5.22
C TRP A 53 -0.98 -21.54 4.79
N PRO A 54 -1.23 -20.69 3.78
CA PRO A 54 -2.57 -20.48 3.27
C PRO A 54 -3.20 -21.77 2.77
N ALA A 55 -4.51 -21.94 2.98
CA ALA A 55 -5.26 -23.05 2.42
C ALA A 55 -5.21 -23.02 0.89
N CYS A 56 -5.36 -24.18 0.24
CA CYS A 56 -5.38 -24.30 -1.22
C CYS A 56 -6.43 -23.38 -1.87
N LYS A 57 -7.58 -23.18 -1.23
CA LYS A 57 -8.62 -22.23 -1.67
C LYS A 57 -8.11 -20.78 -1.75
N THR A 58 -7.28 -20.38 -0.80
CA THR A 58 -6.66 -19.05 -0.79
C THR A 58 -5.65 -18.91 -1.93
N TRP A 59 -4.78 -19.91 -2.15
CA TRP A 59 -3.88 -19.92 -3.30
C TRP A 59 -4.62 -19.87 -4.64
N LEU A 60 -5.73 -20.60 -4.77
CA LEU A 60 -6.58 -20.55 -5.96
C LEU A 60 -7.15 -19.14 -6.17
N SER A 61 -7.67 -18.49 -5.12
CA SER A 61 -8.20 -17.13 -5.23
C SER A 61 -7.15 -16.11 -5.68
N LEU A 62 -5.91 -16.20 -5.17
CA LEU A 62 -4.80 -15.36 -5.60
C LEU A 62 -4.41 -15.65 -7.06
N GLY A 63 -4.46 -16.92 -7.47
CA GLY A 63 -4.27 -17.31 -8.87
C GLY A 63 -5.34 -16.74 -9.81
N VAL A 64 -6.61 -16.69 -9.38
CA VAL A 64 -7.71 -16.07 -10.14
C VAL A 64 -7.46 -14.57 -10.32
N ILE A 65 -7.02 -13.86 -9.27
CA ILE A 65 -6.67 -12.44 -9.35
C ILE A 65 -5.53 -12.23 -10.36
N PHE A 66 -4.47 -13.01 -10.27
CA PHE A 66 -3.34 -12.90 -11.19
C PHE A 66 -3.72 -13.22 -12.64
N THR A 67 -4.53 -14.26 -12.85
CA THR A 67 -5.00 -14.67 -14.18
C THR A 67 -5.90 -13.61 -14.80
N GLY A 68 -6.81 -13.00 -14.03
CA GLY A 68 -7.66 -11.90 -14.49
C GLY A 68 -6.82 -10.69 -14.92
N ALA A 69 -5.74 -10.40 -14.20
CA ALA A 69 -4.84 -9.29 -14.53
C ALA A 69 -4.03 -9.59 -15.80
N LEU A 70 -3.56 -10.83 -15.98
CA LEU A 70 -2.94 -11.25 -17.24
C LEU A 70 -3.92 -11.12 -18.41
N LEU A 71 -5.17 -11.58 -18.25
CA LEU A 71 -6.19 -11.48 -19.29
C LEU A 71 -6.47 -10.02 -19.69
N TYR A 72 -6.42 -9.10 -18.72
CA TYR A 72 -6.54 -7.67 -18.96
C TYR A 72 -5.41 -7.11 -19.84
N VAL A 73 -4.17 -7.61 -19.69
CA VAL A 73 -2.97 -7.10 -20.37
C VAL A 73 -2.54 -7.90 -21.60
N LEU A 74 -3.06 -9.11 -21.83
CA LEU A 74 -2.74 -9.89 -23.04
C LEU A 74 -3.08 -9.17 -24.36
N MET A 75 -3.79 -8.05 -24.31
CA MET A 75 -4.10 -7.18 -25.45
C MET A 75 -3.19 -5.93 -25.54
N ASP A 76 -2.30 -5.68 -24.58
CA ASP A 76 -1.39 -4.53 -24.55
C ASP A 76 -0.06 -4.86 -25.25
N GLN A 77 0.23 -4.13 -26.33
CA GLN A 77 1.41 -4.27 -27.18
C GLN A 77 2.49 -3.30 -26.70
N GLY A 78 3.20 -3.65 -25.63
CA GLY A 78 4.19 -2.77 -25.01
C GLY A 78 5.34 -3.52 -24.33
N PHE A 79 6.06 -4.38 -25.04
CA PHE A 79 7.25 -5.04 -24.49
C PHE A 79 8.44 -4.06 -24.45
N SER A 80 8.90 -3.72 -23.25
CA SER A 80 10.15 -2.99 -23.03
C SER A 80 10.97 -3.71 -21.96
N LEU A 81 12.24 -4.01 -22.25
CA LEU A 81 13.11 -4.73 -21.33
C LEU A 81 13.32 -3.95 -20.02
N ASP A 82 13.46 -2.63 -20.12
CA ASP A 82 13.66 -1.75 -18.97
C ASP A 82 12.42 -1.74 -18.05
N ALA A 83 11.23 -1.69 -18.64
CA ALA A 83 9.96 -1.75 -17.91
C ALA A 83 9.83 -3.03 -17.09
N TYR A 84 10.16 -4.19 -17.66
CA TYR A 84 10.07 -5.48 -16.97
C TYR A 84 11.13 -5.63 -15.86
N THR A 85 12.31 -5.03 -16.05
CA THR A 85 13.38 -5.06 -15.04
C THR A 85 12.95 -4.27 -13.80
N TRP A 86 12.42 -3.06 -14.00
CA TRP A 86 11.85 -2.26 -12.92
C TRP A 86 10.59 -2.89 -12.32
N ALA A 87 9.82 -3.63 -13.12
CA ALA A 87 8.64 -4.33 -12.64
C ALA A 87 8.99 -5.48 -11.67
N LEU A 88 10.05 -6.23 -11.95
CA LEU A 88 10.58 -7.23 -11.04
C LEU A 88 11.16 -6.60 -9.77
N ALA A 89 11.88 -5.48 -9.90
CA ALA A 89 12.38 -4.73 -8.75
C ALA A 89 11.24 -4.24 -7.86
N TYR A 90 10.18 -3.68 -8.45
CA TYR A 90 8.95 -3.27 -7.78
C TYR A 90 8.24 -4.43 -7.07
N LEU A 91 8.12 -5.58 -7.74
CA LEU A 91 7.48 -6.77 -7.18
C LEU A 91 8.22 -7.27 -5.94
N GLY A 92 9.56 -7.32 -6.00
CA GLY A 92 10.40 -7.70 -4.87
C GLY A 92 10.35 -6.70 -3.72
N SER A 93 10.55 -5.41 -4.02
CA SER A 93 10.56 -4.34 -3.01
C SER A 93 9.23 -4.25 -2.27
N MET A 94 8.11 -4.22 -2.99
CA MET A 94 6.77 -4.17 -2.38
C MET A 94 6.46 -5.42 -1.55
N SER A 95 6.86 -6.60 -2.01
CA SER A 95 6.61 -7.83 -1.26
C SER A 95 7.35 -7.82 0.08
N ILE A 96 8.61 -7.36 0.08
CA ILE A 96 9.40 -7.18 1.30
C ILE A 96 8.75 -6.11 2.20
N ASP A 97 8.35 -4.97 1.64
CA ASP A 97 7.75 -3.86 2.39
C ASP A 97 6.47 -4.28 3.12
N PHE A 98 5.52 -4.93 2.43
CA PHE A 98 4.27 -5.36 3.05
C PHE A 98 4.48 -6.37 4.19
N VAL A 99 5.40 -7.32 4.00
CA VAL A 99 5.75 -8.34 4.99
C VAL A 99 6.46 -7.69 6.18
N TYR A 100 7.41 -6.79 5.92
CA TYR A 100 8.20 -6.14 6.96
C TYR A 100 7.38 -5.14 7.78
N ILE A 101 6.53 -4.32 7.14
CA ILE A 101 5.59 -3.44 7.85
C ILE A 101 4.66 -4.28 8.73
N LYS A 102 4.16 -5.42 8.25
CA LYS A 102 3.34 -6.30 9.09
C LYS A 102 4.10 -6.80 10.31
N HIS A 103 5.36 -7.19 10.15
CA HIS A 103 6.23 -7.60 11.26
C HIS A 103 6.39 -6.47 12.29
N ILE A 104 6.62 -5.23 11.84
CA ILE A 104 6.73 -4.04 12.69
C ILE A 104 5.44 -3.78 13.47
N VAL A 105 4.30 -3.82 12.78
CA VAL A 105 2.97 -3.64 13.40
C VAL A 105 2.72 -4.71 14.48
N MET A 106 3.16 -5.94 14.27
CA MET A 106 3.00 -7.03 15.25
C MET A 106 3.99 -6.99 16.42
N THR A 107 5.17 -6.41 16.22
CA THR A 107 6.28 -6.51 17.21
C THR A 107 6.35 -5.33 18.15
N ILE A 108 6.02 -4.13 17.67
CA ILE A 108 6.33 -2.89 18.41
C ILE A 108 5.23 -2.49 19.40
N GLY A 109 4.02 -3.05 19.28
CA GLY A 109 2.94 -2.87 20.26
C GLY A 109 2.40 -1.43 20.39
N LEU A 110 2.73 -0.55 19.45
CA LEU A 110 2.21 0.82 19.43
C LEU A 110 0.76 0.85 18.93
N ASN A 111 0.01 1.85 19.40
CA ASN A 111 -1.30 2.16 18.84
C ASN A 111 -1.18 2.69 17.40
N THR A 112 -2.31 2.83 16.71
CA THR A 112 -2.35 3.25 15.30
C THR A 112 -1.74 4.64 15.10
N TRP A 113 -1.99 5.58 16.01
CA TRP A 113 -1.43 6.93 15.94
C TRP A 113 0.09 6.95 16.10
N GLY A 114 0.64 6.12 17.00
CA GLY A 114 2.08 5.94 17.15
C GLY A 114 2.72 5.41 15.87
N LEU A 115 2.13 4.37 15.26
CA LEU A 115 2.60 3.83 13.98
C LEU A 115 2.58 4.89 12.86
N VAL A 116 1.50 5.68 12.78
CA VAL A 116 1.37 6.78 11.82
C VAL A 116 2.44 7.84 12.06
N LEU A 117 2.64 8.29 13.30
CA LEU A 117 3.61 9.32 13.64
C LEU A 117 5.03 8.88 13.29
N TYR A 118 5.45 7.68 13.70
CA TYR A 118 6.80 7.18 13.40
C TYR A 118 7.02 6.98 11.91
N ASN A 119 6.04 6.44 11.19
CA ASN A 119 6.16 6.24 9.75
C ASN A 119 6.34 7.57 8.99
N ASN A 120 5.52 8.58 9.31
CA ASN A 120 5.60 9.87 8.63
C ASN A 120 6.84 10.67 9.05
N LEU A 121 7.24 10.59 10.32
CA LEU A 121 8.45 11.26 10.79
C LEU A 121 9.70 10.67 10.15
N GLU A 122 9.77 9.35 9.99
CA GLU A 122 10.91 8.72 9.33
C GLU A 122 10.92 8.93 7.82
N ALA A 123 9.75 8.96 7.18
CA ALA A 123 9.64 9.40 5.79
C ALA A 123 10.15 10.85 5.61
N LEU A 124 9.81 11.75 6.54
CA LEU A 124 10.31 13.13 6.54
C LEU A 124 11.84 13.19 6.69
N LEU A 125 12.45 12.28 7.46
CA LEU A 125 13.90 12.21 7.60
C LEU A 125 14.60 11.70 6.32
N LEU A 126 13.94 10.83 5.56
CA LEU A 126 14.46 10.30 4.28
C LEU A 126 14.21 11.26 3.10
N PHE A 127 13.23 12.15 3.20
CA PHE A 127 12.85 13.08 2.13
C PHE A 127 14.01 13.93 1.55
N PRO A 128 14.96 14.48 2.32
CA PRO A 128 16.09 15.20 1.73
C PRO A 128 17.00 14.32 0.87
N LEU A 129 17.14 13.05 1.23
CA LEU A 129 17.93 12.08 0.47
C LEU A 129 17.21 11.72 -0.84
N GLU A 130 15.89 11.57 -0.79
CA GLU A 130 15.04 11.39 -1.98
C GLU A 130 15.18 12.56 -2.97
N LEU A 131 15.08 13.81 -2.49
CA LEU A 131 15.25 15.00 -3.33
C LEU A 131 16.62 15.04 -4.04
N LEU A 132 17.67 14.52 -3.39
CA LEU A 132 19.01 14.45 -3.94
C LEU A 132 19.15 13.32 -4.98
N VAL A 133 18.61 12.14 -4.68
CA VAL A 133 18.69 10.96 -5.55
C VAL A 133 17.86 11.15 -6.82
N MET A 134 16.64 11.67 -6.71
CA MET A 134 15.77 11.94 -7.85
C MET A 134 16.20 13.17 -8.65
N GLY A 135 17.10 13.99 -8.12
CA GLY A 135 17.55 15.24 -8.74
C GLY A 135 16.50 16.36 -8.76
N GLU A 136 15.31 16.12 -8.20
CA GLU A 136 14.21 17.10 -8.09
C GLU A 136 14.62 18.32 -7.28
N GLY A 137 15.48 18.17 -6.26
CA GLY A 137 15.95 19.32 -5.48
C GLY A 137 16.68 20.36 -6.33
N LEU A 138 17.48 19.92 -7.32
CA LEU A 138 18.17 20.82 -8.24
C LEU A 138 17.21 21.43 -9.26
N GLN A 139 16.21 20.68 -9.70
CA GLN A 139 15.16 21.19 -10.60
C GLN A 139 14.31 22.25 -9.89
N LEU A 140 13.91 22.01 -8.64
CA LEU A 140 13.15 22.95 -7.82
C LEU A 140 13.89 24.29 -7.65
N LEU A 141 15.20 24.25 -7.37
CA LEU A 141 16.03 25.45 -7.27
C LEU A 141 16.11 26.21 -8.61
N LYS A 142 16.25 25.49 -9.73
CA LYS A 142 16.28 26.09 -11.07
C LYS A 142 14.95 26.71 -11.46
N GLU A 143 13.83 26.05 -11.20
CA GLU A 143 12.49 26.58 -11.53
C GLU A 143 12.09 27.75 -10.62
N THR A 144 12.36 27.64 -9.31
CA THR A 144 12.13 28.75 -8.37
C THR A 144 12.91 30.00 -8.75
N SER A 145 14.10 29.84 -9.35
CA SER A 145 14.90 30.97 -9.86
C SER A 145 14.37 31.59 -11.17
N LYS A 146 13.62 30.82 -11.97
CA LYS A 146 13.12 31.25 -13.29
C LYS A 146 11.68 31.77 -13.25
N GLN A 147 10.89 31.32 -12.29
CA GLN A 147 9.45 31.56 -12.24
C GLN A 147 9.09 32.24 -10.93
N SER A 148 8.36 33.36 -11.00
CA SER A 148 7.82 34.04 -9.83
C SER A 148 6.65 33.25 -9.25
N ILE A 149 6.93 32.11 -8.61
CA ILE A 149 5.92 31.31 -7.93
C ILE A 149 5.37 32.14 -6.78
N ASN A 150 4.06 32.41 -6.80
CA ASN A 150 3.40 33.07 -5.68
C ASN A 150 3.13 32.03 -4.59
N TRP A 151 4.13 31.82 -3.73
CA TRP A 151 4.08 30.90 -2.58
C TRP A 151 2.98 31.22 -1.56
N TYR A 152 2.31 32.37 -1.65
CA TYR A 152 1.20 32.74 -0.77
C TYR A 152 -0.18 32.53 -1.41
N SER A 153 -0.23 32.06 -2.66
CA SER A 153 -1.49 31.85 -3.35
C SER A 153 -2.28 30.71 -2.73
N PHE A 154 -3.57 30.95 -2.49
CA PHE A 154 -4.51 29.94 -2.02
C PHE A 154 -4.59 28.73 -2.98
N ASN A 155 -4.39 28.96 -4.28
CA ASN A 155 -4.39 27.90 -5.29
C ASN A 155 -3.18 26.94 -5.17
N VAL A 156 -2.13 27.33 -4.43
CA VAL A 156 -0.97 26.47 -4.13
C VAL A 156 -1.21 25.72 -2.83
N TRP A 157 -1.61 26.42 -1.76
CA TRP A 157 -1.78 25.81 -0.45
C TRP A 157 -2.99 24.90 -0.32
N LEU A 158 -4.09 25.18 -1.03
CA LEU A 158 -5.29 24.34 -0.95
C LEU A 158 -5.04 22.90 -1.43
N PRO A 159 -4.48 22.64 -2.63
CA PRO A 159 -4.14 21.29 -3.06
C PRO A 159 -3.15 20.59 -2.12
N VAL A 160 -2.14 21.31 -1.61
CA VAL A 160 -1.14 20.77 -0.67
C VAL A 160 -1.80 20.35 0.64
N ALA A 161 -2.66 21.21 1.22
CA ALA A 161 -3.38 20.90 2.45
C ALA A 161 -4.30 19.70 2.27
N LEU A 162 -5.03 19.62 1.14
CA LEU A 162 -5.87 18.47 0.82
C LEU A 162 -5.07 17.18 0.64
N SER A 163 -3.94 17.22 -0.08
CA SER A 163 -3.08 16.04 -0.25
C SER A 163 -2.51 15.55 1.09
N CYS A 164 -2.12 16.47 1.98
CA CYS A 164 -1.66 16.11 3.33
C CYS A 164 -2.78 15.49 4.17
N ALA A 165 -4.00 16.03 4.10
CA ALA A 165 -5.16 15.50 4.81
C ALA A 165 -5.50 14.06 4.34
N PHE A 166 -5.55 13.84 3.02
CA PHE A 166 -5.76 12.50 2.46
C PHE A 166 -4.60 11.55 2.74
N GLY A 167 -3.35 12.03 2.67
CA GLY A 167 -2.16 11.25 3.01
C GLY A 167 -2.19 10.76 4.47
N LEU A 168 -2.55 11.64 5.40
CA LEU A 168 -2.73 11.28 6.81
C LEU A 168 -3.85 10.26 6.99
N ALA A 169 -4.99 10.44 6.31
CA ALA A 169 -6.10 9.50 6.36
C ALA A 169 -5.71 8.12 5.82
N ILE A 170 -5.03 8.04 4.68
CA ILE A 170 -4.53 6.78 4.09
C ILE A 170 -3.53 6.12 5.04
N SER A 171 -2.63 6.89 5.66
CA SER A 171 -1.69 6.35 6.64
C SER A 171 -2.42 5.76 7.85
N PHE A 172 -3.39 6.48 8.42
CA PHE A 172 -4.15 6.04 9.59
C PHE A 172 -4.98 4.79 9.30
N PHE A 173 -5.84 4.83 8.28
CA PHE A 173 -6.68 3.69 7.91
C PHE A 173 -5.85 2.52 7.40
N GLY A 174 -4.73 2.78 6.74
CA GLY A 174 -3.78 1.75 6.29
C GLY A 174 -3.19 0.97 7.47
N PHE A 175 -2.68 1.65 8.50
CA PHE A 175 -2.16 0.98 9.70
C PHE A 175 -3.26 0.32 10.52
N SER A 176 -4.42 0.98 10.66
CA SER A 176 -5.60 0.40 11.33
C SER A 176 -6.02 -0.92 10.68
N CYS A 177 -6.05 -0.96 9.34
CA CYS A 177 -6.36 -2.16 8.58
C CYS A 177 -5.27 -3.23 8.78
N ARG A 178 -3.98 -2.89 8.61
CA ARG A 178 -2.86 -3.82 8.81
C ARG A 178 -2.78 -4.44 10.21
N ARG A 179 -3.35 -3.80 11.24
CA ARG A 179 -3.49 -4.40 12.58
C ARG A 179 -4.51 -5.54 12.58
N ASN A 180 -5.63 -5.36 11.87
CA ASN A 180 -6.78 -6.27 11.90
C ASN A 180 -6.73 -7.39 10.88
N ILE A 181 -6.01 -7.23 9.76
CA ILE A 181 -5.91 -8.24 8.70
C ILE A 181 -4.47 -8.68 8.44
N SER A 182 -4.30 -9.82 7.75
CA SER A 182 -2.99 -10.35 7.32
C SER A 182 -2.27 -9.39 6.36
N ALA A 183 -0.96 -9.56 6.19
CA ALA A 183 -0.21 -8.79 5.18
C ALA A 183 -0.78 -9.07 3.78
N THR A 184 -1.04 -10.35 3.51
CA THR A 184 -1.66 -10.81 2.27
C THR A 184 -3.04 -10.18 2.07
N GLY A 185 -3.90 -10.18 3.10
CA GLY A 185 -5.23 -9.59 3.01
C GLY A 185 -5.18 -8.09 2.72
N PHE A 186 -4.23 -7.38 3.31
CA PHE A 186 -4.00 -5.96 3.03
C PHE A 186 -3.58 -5.73 1.57
N THR A 187 -2.72 -6.60 1.02
CA THR A 187 -2.35 -6.51 -0.41
C THR A 187 -3.50 -6.82 -1.36
N VAL A 188 -4.32 -7.84 -1.06
CA VAL A 188 -5.51 -8.16 -1.86
C VAL A 188 -6.49 -6.99 -1.85
N LEU A 189 -6.76 -6.39 -0.68
CA LEU A 189 -7.59 -5.19 -0.57
C LEU A 189 -7.05 -4.05 -1.44
N GLY A 190 -5.72 -3.82 -1.42
CA GLY A 190 -5.08 -2.80 -2.23
C GLY A 190 -5.15 -3.05 -3.74
N VAL A 191 -5.08 -4.32 -4.17
CA VAL A 191 -5.25 -4.73 -5.59
C VAL A 191 -6.69 -4.51 -6.03
N VAL A 192 -7.67 -4.99 -5.26
CA VAL A 192 -9.10 -4.81 -5.56
C VAL A 192 -9.48 -3.33 -5.62
N ASN A 193 -8.99 -2.51 -4.69
CA ASN A 193 -9.24 -1.06 -4.70
C ASN A 193 -8.70 -0.40 -5.98
N LYS A 194 -7.47 -0.75 -6.41
CA LYS A 194 -6.89 -0.21 -7.64
C LYS A 194 -7.69 -0.62 -8.88
N LEU A 195 -8.11 -1.88 -8.96
CA LEU A 195 -8.92 -2.40 -10.06
C LEU A 195 -10.31 -1.78 -10.10
N LEU A 196 -10.91 -1.49 -8.95
CA LEU A 196 -12.16 -0.76 -8.86
C LEU A 196 -12.01 0.66 -9.42
N THR A 197 -10.92 1.36 -9.09
CA THR A 197 -10.63 2.69 -9.69
C THR A 197 -10.53 2.60 -11.22
N VAL A 198 -9.89 1.55 -11.74
CA VAL A 198 -9.79 1.31 -13.20
C VAL A 198 -11.17 1.04 -13.80
N ALA A 199 -11.99 0.21 -13.16
CA ALA A 199 -13.35 -0.05 -13.61
C ALA A 199 -14.22 1.22 -13.63
N ILE A 200 -14.12 2.06 -12.60
CA ILE A 200 -14.81 3.36 -12.57
C ILE A 200 -14.32 4.28 -13.69
N ASN A 201 -13.00 4.32 -13.92
CA ASN A 201 -12.42 5.11 -15.01
C ASN A 201 -12.97 4.69 -16.38
N LEU A 202 -13.06 3.39 -16.64
CA LEU A 202 -13.64 2.85 -17.87
C LEU A 202 -15.16 3.09 -17.99
N PHE A 203 -15.87 3.20 -16.86
CA PHE A 203 -17.30 3.46 -16.86
C PHE A 203 -17.62 4.94 -17.12
N VAL A 204 -16.81 5.86 -16.59
CA VAL A 204 -17.06 7.30 -16.67
C VAL A 204 -16.52 7.92 -17.97
N TRP A 205 -15.44 7.37 -18.53
CA TRP A 205 -14.85 7.85 -19.80
C TRP A 205 -15.27 6.94 -20.97
N GLU A 206 -15.68 7.52 -22.10
CA GLU A 206 -16.09 6.79 -23.32
C GLU A 206 -14.91 6.14 -24.10
N HIS A 207 -13.88 5.65 -23.42
CA HIS A 207 -12.88 4.79 -24.03
C HIS A 207 -13.36 3.34 -23.92
N HIS A 208 -13.83 2.77 -25.02
CA HIS A 208 -14.34 1.40 -25.06
C HIS A 208 -13.20 0.40 -24.76
N ALA A 209 -13.03 0.04 -23.49
CA ALA A 209 -12.19 -1.09 -23.11
C ALA A 209 -12.67 -2.33 -23.86
N SER A 210 -11.73 -3.17 -24.29
CA SER A 210 -12.07 -4.43 -24.93
C SER A 210 -12.90 -5.28 -23.97
N LEU A 211 -13.89 -6.01 -24.51
CA LEU A 211 -14.75 -6.90 -23.72
C LEU A 211 -13.90 -7.90 -22.90
N VAL A 212 -12.76 -8.33 -23.46
CA VAL A 212 -11.77 -9.18 -22.78
C VAL A 212 -11.16 -8.49 -21.55
N GLY A 213 -10.78 -7.21 -21.67
CA GLY A 213 -10.27 -6.42 -20.55
C GLY A 213 -11.30 -6.25 -19.44
N THR A 214 -12.56 -5.97 -19.78
CA THR A 214 -13.66 -5.88 -18.79
C THR A 214 -13.88 -7.21 -18.07
N LEU A 215 -13.86 -8.35 -18.78
CA LEU A 215 -13.95 -9.67 -18.16
C LEU A 215 -12.76 -9.98 -17.24
N GLY A 216 -11.54 -9.58 -17.64
CA GLY A 216 -10.34 -9.68 -16.79
C GLY A 216 -10.48 -8.90 -15.49
N LEU A 217 -10.94 -7.65 -15.56
CA LEU A 217 -11.19 -6.82 -14.38
C LEU A 217 -12.24 -7.43 -13.44
N LEU A 218 -13.37 -7.90 -13.98
CA LEU A 218 -14.41 -8.57 -13.19
C LEU A 218 -13.89 -9.85 -12.54
N MET A 219 -13.06 -10.63 -13.25
CA MET A 219 -12.42 -11.82 -12.71
C MET A 219 -11.50 -11.47 -11.53
N CYS A 220 -10.73 -10.39 -11.61
CA CYS A 220 -9.89 -9.95 -10.50
C CYS A 220 -10.70 -9.54 -9.27
N ILE A 221 -11.78 -8.77 -9.46
CA ILE A 221 -12.68 -8.37 -8.36
C ILE A 221 -13.33 -9.61 -7.73
N GLY A 222 -13.81 -10.54 -8.55
CA GLY A 222 -14.36 -11.82 -8.10
C GLY A 222 -13.33 -12.67 -7.34
N GLY A 223 -12.08 -12.70 -7.79
CA GLY A 223 -10.96 -13.33 -7.08
C GLY A 223 -10.72 -12.73 -5.69
N GLY A 224 -10.84 -11.41 -5.55
CA GLY A 224 -10.81 -10.73 -4.25
C GLY A 224 -11.94 -11.17 -3.30
N VAL A 225 -13.15 -11.33 -3.83
CA VAL A 225 -14.29 -11.86 -3.05
C VAL A 225 -14.04 -13.32 -2.63
N LEU A 226 -13.53 -14.16 -3.53
CA LEU A 226 -13.15 -15.54 -3.22
C LEU A 226 -12.07 -15.61 -2.14
N TYR A 227 -11.08 -14.71 -2.18
CA TYR A 227 -10.05 -14.60 -1.15
C TYR A 227 -10.65 -14.24 0.20
N GLN A 228 -11.57 -13.26 0.25
CA GLN A 228 -12.24 -12.89 1.48
C GLN A 228 -12.99 -14.09 2.08
N GLN A 229 -13.71 -14.85 1.25
CA GLN A 229 -14.42 -16.05 1.69
C GLN A 229 -13.48 -17.15 2.19
N SER A 230 -12.31 -17.32 1.57
CA SER A 230 -11.34 -18.34 1.98
C SER A 230 -10.54 -17.95 3.23
N SER A 231 -10.33 -16.66 3.45
CA SER A 231 -9.58 -16.12 4.59
C SER A 231 -10.42 -15.85 5.83
N SER A 232 -11.75 -15.79 5.70
CA SER A 232 -12.65 -15.60 6.83
C SER A 232 -12.68 -16.85 7.69
N LYS A 233 -12.07 -16.80 8.88
CA LYS A 233 -12.21 -17.88 9.88
C LYS A 233 -13.70 -18.00 10.24
N PRO A 234 -14.24 -19.23 10.41
CA PRO A 234 -15.59 -19.39 10.94
C PRO A 234 -15.69 -18.63 12.27
N LYS A 235 -16.72 -17.79 12.39
CA LYS A 235 -16.97 -16.94 13.56
C LYS A 235 -17.10 -17.83 14.79
N SER A 236 -16.03 -17.96 15.58
CA SER A 236 -16.12 -18.56 16.91
C SER A 236 -16.97 -17.62 17.75
N LEU A 237 -18.10 -18.13 18.25
CA LEU A 237 -19.08 -17.41 19.09
C LEU A 237 -18.56 -17.16 20.51
N VAL A 238 -17.30 -16.73 20.66
CA VAL A 238 -16.79 -16.26 21.95
C VAL A 238 -16.73 -14.74 21.87
N PRO A 239 -17.50 -14.00 22.68
CA PRO A 239 -17.42 -12.55 22.70
C PRO A 239 -16.03 -12.18 23.24
N THR A 240 -15.16 -11.68 22.36
CA THR A 240 -13.93 -11.00 22.76
C THR A 240 -14.36 -9.72 23.45
N SER A 241 -14.14 -9.66 24.76
CA SER A 241 -14.18 -8.45 25.56
C SER A 241 -13.46 -7.35 24.82
N GLU A 242 -14.21 -6.31 24.47
CA GLU A 242 -13.71 -5.07 23.90
C GLU A 242 -12.55 -4.57 24.76
N ASP A 243 -11.40 -4.31 24.12
CA ASP A 243 -10.35 -3.46 24.67
C ASP A 243 -10.98 -2.10 24.97
N ILE A 244 -11.42 -1.92 26.21
CA ILE A 244 -11.77 -0.61 26.75
C ILE A 244 -10.50 0.20 26.70
N ASP A 245 -10.52 1.25 25.88
CA ASP A 245 -9.57 2.35 25.88
C ASP A 245 -9.32 2.80 27.33
N VAL A 246 -8.20 2.37 27.92
CA VAL A 246 -7.67 2.93 29.17
C VAL A 246 -6.99 4.25 28.81
N GLU A 247 -7.80 5.23 28.42
CA GLU A 247 -7.38 6.62 28.26
C GLU A 247 -8.38 7.51 29.01
N GLN A 248 -8.46 7.31 30.34
CA GLN A 248 -8.85 8.33 31.32
C GLN A 248 -8.74 7.76 32.75
N GLN A 249 -7.53 7.82 33.31
CA GLN A 249 -7.40 8.02 34.75
C GLN A 249 -6.65 9.34 34.96
N PRO A 250 -7.33 10.43 35.37
CA PRO A 250 -6.65 11.63 35.77
C PRO A 250 -5.87 11.36 37.07
N LEU A 251 -4.58 11.65 37.00
CA LEU A 251 -3.69 11.87 38.12
C LEU A 251 -4.39 12.69 39.22
N LEU A 252 -4.78 12.08 40.33
CA LEU A 252 -4.99 12.71 41.64
C LEU A 252 -5.42 11.65 42.68
N GLN A 253 -4.46 10.91 43.22
CA GLN A 253 -4.56 10.44 44.60
C GLN A 253 -3.31 10.92 45.33
N LYS A 254 -3.48 12.02 46.10
CA LYS A 254 -2.55 12.39 47.17
C LYS A 254 -2.51 11.23 48.18
N PRO A 255 -1.35 10.91 48.75
CA PRO A 255 -1.28 9.99 49.88
C PRO A 255 -1.85 10.69 51.13
N ASN A 256 -2.82 10.05 51.78
CA ASN A 256 -3.15 10.34 53.17
C ASN A 256 -2.15 9.56 54.04
N ASP A 257 -1.19 10.28 54.61
CA ASP A 257 -0.43 9.82 55.77
C ASP A 257 -1.15 10.32 57.04
N ALA A 258 -1.36 9.37 57.97
CA ALA A 258 -1.68 9.51 59.41
C ALA A 258 -2.99 10.19 59.83
#